data_AF-A0A1Z8ZI87-F1
#
_entry.id   AF-A0A1Z8ZI87-F1
#
_cell.length_a   1.000
_cell.length_b   1.000
_cell.length_c   1.000
_cell.angle_alpha   90.00
_cell.angle_beta   90.00
_cell.angle_gamma   90.00
#
_symmetry.space_group_name_H-M   'P 1'
#
loop_
_entity.id
_entity.type
_entity.pdbx_description
1 polymer ?
#
loop_
_entity_poly.entity_id
_entity_poly.type
_entity_poly.pdbx_seq_one_letter_code
_entity_poly.pdbx_strand_id
1 'polypeptide(L)'
;MKPLVIDNISPLGQAGRLGLREGDVVIAKDFEIITDDEQTFTLSLFTADSILTIGRGDKLFDVKIKRGLGLSLNSARIDNSIESLIKIFEEREKPQDLDKLSNFNVLTFFDEFIAIKISKEILPAIIPPVWLIMEGLLLQALAIVGLYALSFLVHSYVFLIVFIITCIYFYRNQIETLLTDKYLKGCQPVIVIAADTEISALDTARLLFPRKAKDEENIQPNLST
;
A
#
# COMPACT_ATOMS: atom_id res chain seq x y z
N MET A 1 -7.50 -26.03 -10.63
CA MET A 1 -7.26 -24.88 -9.75
C MET A 1 -6.10 -25.21 -8.82
N LYS A 2 -5.09 -24.36 -8.74
CA LYS A 2 -3.95 -24.54 -7.83
C LYS A 2 -3.63 -23.18 -7.20
N PRO A 3 -4.23 -22.86 -6.03
CA PRO A 3 -3.81 -21.69 -5.29
C PRO A 3 -2.33 -21.80 -4.95
N LEU A 4 -1.63 -20.66 -4.91
CA LEU A 4 -0.19 -20.62 -4.68
C LEU A 4 0.06 -20.00 -3.32
N VAL A 5 0.83 -20.66 -2.45
CA VAL A 5 1.25 -20.08 -1.16
C VAL A 5 2.58 -19.40 -1.35
N ILE A 6 2.75 -18.26 -0.70
CA ILE A 6 4.04 -17.57 -0.61
C ILE A 6 4.92 -18.31 0.40
N ASP A 7 6.02 -18.91 -0.07
CA ASP A 7 6.93 -19.71 0.75
C ASP A 7 8.03 -18.85 1.36
N ASN A 8 8.69 -18.03 0.52
CA ASN A 8 9.74 -17.12 0.96
C ASN A 8 9.60 -15.76 0.29
N ILE A 9 9.88 -14.71 1.06
CA ILE A 9 9.88 -13.34 0.59
C ILE A 9 11.25 -12.73 0.78
N SER A 10 11.83 -12.25 -0.32
CA SER A 10 13.00 -11.37 -0.22
C SER A 10 12.60 -10.06 0.48
N PRO A 11 13.24 -9.68 1.60
CA PRO A 11 12.87 -8.48 2.35
C PRO A 11 13.10 -7.18 1.56
N LEU A 12 13.97 -7.21 0.55
CA LEU A 12 14.21 -6.09 -0.37
C LEU A 12 13.35 -6.18 -1.66
N GLY A 13 12.62 -7.28 -1.83
CA GLY A 13 11.74 -7.50 -2.97
C GLY A 13 10.48 -6.63 -2.94
N GLN A 14 9.80 -6.55 -4.08
CA GLN A 14 8.53 -5.80 -4.17
C GLN A 14 7.49 -6.39 -3.20
N ALA A 15 7.42 -7.71 -3.05
CA ALA A 15 6.53 -8.39 -2.11
C ALA A 15 6.70 -7.92 -0.66
N GLY A 16 7.94 -7.77 -0.19
CA GLY A 16 8.21 -7.24 1.16
C GLY A 16 7.73 -5.80 1.33
N ARG A 17 7.94 -4.94 0.31
CA ARG A 17 7.46 -3.55 0.32
C ARG A 17 5.93 -3.43 0.29
N LEU A 18 5.24 -4.44 -0.25
CA LEU A 18 3.78 -4.52 -0.27
C LEU A 18 3.20 -5.01 1.08
N GLY A 19 4.04 -5.46 2.01
CA GLY A 19 3.60 -6.01 3.28
C GLY A 19 3.06 -7.45 3.19
N LEU A 20 3.43 -8.17 2.13
CA LEU A 20 3.13 -9.60 2.00
C LEU A 20 3.99 -10.40 2.98
N ARG A 21 3.47 -11.55 3.41
CA ARG A 21 4.11 -12.44 4.38
C ARG A 21 4.15 -13.87 3.86
N GLU A 22 5.11 -14.63 4.38
CA GLU A 22 5.15 -16.08 4.19
C GLU A 22 3.86 -16.69 4.76
N GLY A 23 3.28 -17.63 4.01
CA GLY A 23 1.98 -18.24 4.32
C GLY A 23 0.76 -17.51 3.74
N ASP A 24 0.91 -16.33 3.14
CA ASP A 24 -0.17 -15.70 2.37
C ASP A 24 -0.49 -16.56 1.12
N VAL A 25 -1.77 -16.64 0.75
CA VAL A 25 -2.24 -17.44 -0.38
C VAL A 25 -2.69 -16.54 -1.52
N VAL A 26 -2.10 -16.72 -2.71
CA VAL A 26 -2.54 -16.05 -3.93
C VAL A 26 -3.66 -16.86 -4.58
N ILE A 27 -4.82 -16.23 -4.75
CA ILE A 27 -6.04 -16.90 -5.23
C ILE A 27 -6.33 -16.52 -6.68
N ALA A 28 -6.26 -15.24 -6.98
CA ALA A 28 -6.63 -14.69 -8.27
C ALA A 28 -5.61 -13.67 -8.76
N LYS A 29 -5.53 -13.57 -10.09
CA LYS A 29 -4.80 -12.54 -10.82
C LYS A 29 -5.80 -11.82 -11.72
N ASP A 30 -5.81 -10.49 -11.67
CA ASP A 30 -6.71 -9.64 -12.44
C ASP A 30 -8.19 -10.06 -12.29
N PHE A 31 -8.56 -10.51 -11.08
CA PHE A 31 -9.88 -11.07 -10.73
C PHE A 31 -10.28 -12.34 -11.52
N GLU A 32 -9.28 -13.08 -12.00
CA GLU A 32 -9.40 -14.43 -12.56
C GLU A 32 -8.67 -15.43 -11.67
N ILE A 33 -9.34 -16.55 -11.37
CA ILE A 33 -8.78 -17.61 -10.51
C ILE A 33 -7.54 -18.21 -11.17
N ILE A 34 -6.47 -18.38 -10.38
CA ILE A 34 -5.22 -18.96 -10.89
C ILE A 34 -5.40 -20.45 -11.18
N THR A 35 -5.21 -20.80 -12.44
CA THR A 35 -5.16 -22.18 -12.94
C THR A 35 -3.75 -22.63 -13.30
N ASP A 36 -2.84 -21.68 -13.48
CA ASP A 36 -1.50 -21.90 -14.01
C ASP A 36 -0.57 -22.60 -13.02
N ASP A 37 0.52 -23.18 -13.53
CA ASP A 37 1.61 -23.64 -12.68
C ASP A 37 2.43 -22.45 -12.15
N GLU A 38 3.23 -22.73 -11.12
CA GLU A 38 4.05 -21.74 -10.42
C GLU A 38 4.98 -20.94 -11.35
N GLN A 39 5.60 -21.60 -12.33
CA GLN A 39 6.57 -20.97 -13.22
C GLN A 39 5.86 -20.10 -14.25
N THR A 40 4.77 -20.61 -14.85
CA THR A 40 3.94 -19.83 -15.79
C THR A 40 3.34 -18.61 -15.11
N PHE A 41 2.83 -18.77 -13.89
CA PHE A 41 2.33 -17.67 -13.09
C PHE A 41 3.43 -16.63 -12.83
N THR A 42 4.59 -17.06 -12.34
CA THR A 42 5.72 -16.17 -12.05
C THR A 42 6.17 -15.40 -13.29
N LEU A 43 6.30 -16.06 -14.44
CA LEU A 43 6.63 -15.41 -15.71
C LEU A 43 5.57 -14.38 -16.12
N SER A 44 4.29 -14.71 -15.94
CA SER A 44 3.19 -13.80 -16.26
C SER A 44 3.21 -12.51 -15.45
N LEU A 45 3.78 -12.54 -14.24
CA LEU A 45 3.92 -11.36 -13.37
C LEU A 45 5.05 -10.43 -13.83
N PHE A 46 6.05 -10.93 -14.56
CA PHE A 46 7.14 -10.09 -15.08
C PHE A 46 6.75 -9.33 -16.35
N THR A 47 5.75 -9.82 -17.10
CA THR A 47 5.37 -9.28 -18.40
C THR A 47 4.55 -7.99 -18.29
N ALA A 48 3.65 -7.91 -17.30
CA ALA A 48 2.70 -6.80 -17.17
C ALA A 48 2.47 -6.42 -15.70
N ASP A 49 1.91 -5.22 -15.50
CA ASP A 49 1.31 -4.85 -14.22
C ASP A 49 0.04 -5.68 -14.05
N SER A 50 -0.21 -6.17 -12.85
CA SER A 50 -1.37 -7.02 -12.55
C SER A 50 -1.93 -6.69 -11.18
N ILE A 51 -3.13 -7.14 -10.89
CA ILE A 51 -3.75 -7.07 -9.58
C ILE A 51 -3.81 -8.48 -9.02
N LEU A 52 -3.32 -8.67 -7.80
CA LEU A 52 -3.37 -9.96 -7.12
C LEU A 52 -4.38 -9.90 -5.99
N THR A 53 -5.25 -10.91 -5.91
CA THR A 53 -6.09 -11.12 -4.75
C THR A 53 -5.43 -12.12 -3.83
N ILE A 54 -5.18 -11.69 -2.60
CA ILE A 54 -4.39 -12.40 -1.61
C ILE A 54 -5.28 -12.72 -0.41
N GLY A 55 -5.22 -13.97 0.01
CA GLY A 55 -5.82 -14.48 1.24
C GLY A 55 -4.81 -14.52 2.38
N ARG A 56 -5.20 -13.95 3.52
CA ARG A 56 -4.45 -14.05 4.78
C ARG A 56 -5.41 -14.46 5.90
N GLY A 57 -5.25 -15.70 6.38
CA GLY A 57 -6.26 -16.33 7.24
C GLY A 57 -7.57 -16.48 6.47
N ASP A 58 -8.69 -16.00 7.04
CA ASP A 58 -10.03 -16.09 6.42
C ASP A 58 -10.45 -14.80 5.67
N LYS A 59 -9.49 -13.94 5.31
CA LYS A 59 -9.75 -12.60 4.75
C LYS A 59 -9.01 -12.38 3.45
N LEU A 60 -9.63 -11.59 2.57
CA LEU A 60 -9.11 -11.23 1.27
C LEU A 60 -8.75 -9.74 1.20
N PHE A 61 -7.67 -9.45 0.48
CA PHE A 61 -7.32 -8.10 0.06
C PHE A 61 -6.66 -8.14 -1.30
N ASP A 62 -6.76 -7.04 -2.04
CA ASP A 62 -6.14 -6.92 -3.36
C ASP A 62 -4.88 -6.08 -3.28
N VAL A 63 -3.93 -6.36 -4.18
CA VAL A 63 -2.69 -5.59 -4.30
C VAL A 63 -2.32 -5.43 -5.77
N LYS A 64 -2.05 -4.21 -6.21
CA LYS A 64 -1.56 -3.94 -7.57
C LYS A 64 -0.05 -4.08 -7.56
N ILE A 65 0.48 -4.87 -8.47
CA ILE A 65 1.91 -5.13 -8.60
C ILE A 65 2.45 -4.44 -9.85
N LYS A 66 3.71 -4.01 -9.79
CA LYS A 66 4.42 -3.45 -10.93
C LYS A 66 5.53 -4.38 -11.32
N ARG A 67 5.28 -5.26 -12.29
CA ARG A 67 6.21 -6.22 -12.88
C ARG A 67 7.13 -6.94 -11.88
N GLY A 68 6.77 -8.17 -11.56
CA GLY A 68 7.56 -9.08 -10.74
C GLY A 68 7.48 -8.78 -9.24
N LEU A 69 7.27 -9.82 -8.43
CA LEU A 69 7.16 -9.67 -6.97
C LEU A 69 8.47 -9.97 -6.21
N GLY A 70 9.41 -10.71 -6.81
CA GLY A 70 10.64 -11.14 -6.13
C GLY A 70 10.38 -12.11 -4.98
N LEU A 71 9.53 -13.10 -5.21
CA LEU A 71 9.12 -14.11 -4.24
C LEU A 71 9.30 -15.53 -4.80
N SER A 72 9.40 -16.51 -3.93
CA SER A 72 9.24 -17.93 -4.29
C SER A 72 7.87 -18.41 -3.85
N LEU A 73 7.16 -19.06 -4.77
CA LEU A 73 5.85 -19.63 -4.52
C LEU A 73 6.01 -21.12 -4.30
N ASN A 74 5.08 -21.72 -3.57
CA ASN A 74 4.89 -23.16 -3.56
C ASN A 74 3.43 -23.46 -3.88
N SER A 75 3.16 -24.60 -4.50
CA SER A 75 1.78 -25.05 -4.71
C SER A 75 1.10 -25.27 -3.37
N ALA A 76 -0.03 -24.60 -3.12
CA ALA A 76 -0.82 -24.81 -1.92
C ALA A 76 -1.47 -26.19 -1.96
N ARG A 77 -1.43 -26.91 -0.82
CA ARG A 77 -2.34 -28.04 -0.63
C ARG A 77 -3.72 -27.46 -0.32
N ILE A 78 -4.69 -27.71 -1.19
CA ILE A 78 -6.07 -27.26 -0.99
C ILE A 78 -6.58 -27.86 0.33
N ASP A 79 -6.91 -26.99 1.27
CA ASP A 79 -7.54 -27.31 2.55
C ASP A 79 -8.88 -26.56 2.69
N ASN A 80 -9.61 -26.84 3.76
CA ASN A 80 -10.92 -26.22 4.00
C ASN A 80 -10.84 -24.68 4.11
N SER A 81 -9.70 -24.14 4.57
CA SER A 81 -9.49 -22.69 4.70
C SER A 81 -9.36 -22.04 3.32
N ILE A 82 -8.59 -22.63 2.42
CA ILE A 82 -8.45 -22.17 1.04
C ILE A 82 -9.79 -22.28 0.29
N GLU A 83 -10.54 -23.37 0.46
CA GLU A 83 -11.88 -23.49 -0.14
C GLU A 83 -12.84 -22.39 0.33
N SER A 84 -12.79 -22.01 1.61
CA SER A 84 -13.60 -20.92 2.13
C SER A 84 -13.22 -19.56 1.54
N LEU A 85 -11.92 -19.29 1.38
CA LEU A 85 -11.42 -18.07 0.73
C LEU A 85 -11.86 -17.96 -0.73
N ILE A 86 -11.91 -19.09 -1.45
CA ILE A 86 -12.37 -19.13 -2.83
C ILE A 86 -13.86 -18.77 -2.91
N LYS A 87 -14.70 -19.33 -2.02
CA LYS A 87 -16.12 -18.98 -1.96
C LYS A 87 -16.31 -17.49 -1.66
N ILE A 88 -15.55 -16.95 -0.69
CA ILE A 88 -15.57 -15.52 -0.38
C ILE A 88 -15.17 -14.68 -1.60
N PHE A 89 -14.20 -15.16 -2.40
CA PHE A 89 -13.80 -14.49 -3.63
C PHE A 89 -14.89 -14.55 -4.71
N GLU A 90 -15.55 -15.69 -4.89
CA GLU A 90 -16.63 -15.87 -5.88
C GLU A 90 -17.88 -15.06 -5.53
N GLU A 91 -18.19 -14.90 -4.24
CA GLU A 91 -19.29 -14.06 -3.77
C GLU A 91 -18.99 -12.56 -3.85
N ARG A 92 -17.71 -12.18 -4.03
CA ARG A 92 -17.28 -10.79 -4.08
C ARG A 92 -17.65 -10.14 -5.41
N GLU A 93 -18.13 -8.91 -5.33
CA GLU A 93 -18.39 -8.12 -6.54
C GLU A 93 -17.07 -7.76 -7.22
N LYS A 94 -16.95 -8.08 -8.52
CA LYS A 94 -15.79 -7.68 -9.31
C LYS A 94 -15.82 -6.17 -9.53
N PRO A 95 -14.70 -5.46 -9.34
CA PRO A 95 -14.66 -4.04 -9.64
C PRO A 95 -14.97 -3.81 -11.12
N GLN A 96 -15.81 -2.81 -11.40
CA GLN A 96 -16.26 -2.49 -12.76
C GLN A 96 -15.11 -2.02 -13.66
N ASP A 97 -14.04 -1.49 -13.08
CA ASP A 97 -12.91 -0.92 -13.80
C ASP A 97 -11.60 -1.16 -13.04
N LEU A 98 -10.76 -2.05 -13.60
CA LEU A 98 -9.47 -2.44 -13.03
C LEU A 98 -8.45 -1.30 -13.08
N ASP A 99 -8.60 -0.35 -14.00
CA ASP A 99 -7.64 0.74 -14.17
C ASP A 99 -7.78 1.78 -13.05
N LYS A 100 -8.95 1.88 -12.43
CA LYS A 100 -9.20 2.79 -11.30
C LYS A 100 -8.54 2.32 -10.00
N LEU A 101 -8.18 1.04 -9.89
CA LEU A 101 -7.53 0.53 -8.69
C LEU A 101 -6.15 1.15 -8.54
N SER A 102 -5.97 1.84 -7.41
CA SER A 102 -4.71 2.43 -6.97
C SER A 102 -4.24 1.73 -5.70
N ASN A 103 -2.93 1.58 -5.56
CA ASN A 103 -2.38 1.11 -4.29
C ASN A 103 -2.43 2.22 -3.25
N PHE A 104 -2.73 1.84 -2.02
CA PHE A 104 -2.69 2.67 -0.83
C PHE A 104 -1.76 2.02 0.20
N ASN A 105 -0.78 2.78 0.68
CA ASN A 105 0.00 2.41 1.85
C ASN A 105 -0.87 2.66 3.08
N VAL A 106 -1.23 1.60 3.79
CA VAL A 106 -1.94 1.70 5.06
C VAL A 106 -0.92 1.74 6.18
N LEU A 107 -1.01 2.79 6.98
CA LEU A 107 -0.21 3.05 8.16
C LEU A 107 -1.09 2.96 9.39
N THR A 108 -0.49 2.67 10.54
CA THR A 108 -1.14 2.76 11.83
C THR A 108 -0.47 3.81 12.71
N PHE A 109 -1.27 4.57 13.43
CA PHE A 109 -0.82 5.45 14.49
C PHE A 109 -1.68 5.19 15.73
N PHE A 110 -1.06 4.62 16.76
CA PHE A 110 -1.77 4.01 17.89
C PHE A 110 -2.78 2.94 17.43
N ASP A 111 -4.05 3.32 17.30
CA ASP A 111 -5.18 2.46 16.92
C ASP A 111 -5.90 2.96 15.65
N GLU A 112 -5.44 4.06 15.04
CA GLU A 112 -6.05 4.63 13.84
C GLU A 112 -5.29 4.19 12.59
N PHE A 113 -6.04 3.88 11.53
CA PHE A 113 -5.49 3.58 10.22
C PHE A 113 -5.50 4.84 9.35
N ILE A 114 -4.39 5.07 8.65
CA ILE A 114 -4.23 6.18 7.70
C ILE A 114 -3.80 5.57 6.37
N ALA A 115 -4.46 5.92 5.28
CA ALA A 115 -4.14 5.41 3.96
C ALA A 115 -3.48 6.52 3.11
N ILE A 116 -2.35 6.22 2.49
CA ILE A 116 -1.66 7.13 1.58
C ILE A 116 -1.66 6.52 0.19
N LYS A 117 -2.23 7.25 -0.78
CA LYS A 117 -2.27 6.82 -2.16
C LYS A 117 -0.85 6.74 -2.77
N ILE A 118 -0.53 5.62 -3.40
CA ILE A 118 0.73 5.37 -4.09
C ILE A 118 0.55 5.70 -5.58
N SER A 119 0.28 6.97 -5.88
CA SER A 119 0.21 7.50 -7.24
C SER A 119 1.11 8.72 -7.41
N LYS A 120 1.67 8.89 -8.60
CA LYS A 120 2.42 10.09 -8.94
C LYS A 120 1.48 11.15 -9.48
N GLU A 121 1.58 12.34 -8.93
CA GLU A 121 0.92 13.53 -9.43
C GLU A 121 1.91 14.42 -10.20
N ILE A 122 1.40 15.25 -11.10
CA ILE A 122 2.25 16.18 -11.85
C ILE A 122 2.50 17.48 -11.07
N LEU A 123 1.59 17.85 -10.16
CA LEU A 123 1.65 19.10 -9.39
C LEU A 123 2.99 19.34 -8.66
N PRO A 124 3.63 18.32 -8.03
CA PRO A 124 4.93 18.49 -7.37
C PRO A 124 6.06 18.85 -8.32
N ALA A 125 5.92 18.57 -9.62
CA ALA A 125 6.90 18.93 -10.65
C ALA A 125 6.76 20.39 -11.12
N ILE A 126 5.58 20.99 -10.94
CA ILE A 126 5.29 22.34 -11.45
C ILE A 126 5.41 23.34 -10.29
N ILE A 127 4.72 23.09 -9.18
CA ILE A 127 4.67 24.00 -8.04
C ILE A 127 4.82 23.20 -6.73
N PRO A 128 6.05 22.78 -6.37
CA PRO A 128 6.28 21.96 -5.18
C PRO A 128 5.72 22.55 -3.87
N PRO A 129 5.84 23.86 -3.57
CA PRO A 129 5.30 24.43 -2.33
C PRO A 129 3.78 24.30 -2.22
N VAL A 130 3.05 24.45 -3.33
CA VAL A 130 1.58 24.34 -3.32
C VAL A 130 1.15 22.91 -3.06
N TRP A 131 1.82 21.94 -3.70
CA TRP A 131 1.58 20.53 -3.42
C TRP A 131 1.82 20.17 -1.95
N LEU A 132 2.93 20.62 -1.36
CA LEU A 132 3.24 20.38 0.05
C LEU A 132 2.14 20.93 0.99
N ILE A 133 1.57 22.09 0.67
CA ILE A 133 0.47 22.67 1.46
C ILE A 133 -0.80 21.81 1.33
N MET A 134 -1.13 21.36 0.12
CA MET A 134 -2.30 20.50 -0.11
C MET A 134 -2.23 19.18 0.67
N GLU A 135 -1.03 18.62 0.81
CA GLU A 135 -0.78 17.40 1.58
C GLU A 135 -0.64 17.64 3.10
N GLY A 136 -0.72 18.90 3.54
CA GLY A 136 -0.61 19.29 4.96
C GLY A 136 0.82 19.39 5.51
N LEU A 137 1.84 19.42 4.65
CA LEU A 137 3.26 19.53 4.99
C LEU A 137 3.70 21.01 5.07
N LEU A 138 3.10 21.76 6.00
CA LEU A 138 3.26 23.22 6.08
C LEU A 138 4.69 23.66 6.42
N LEU A 139 5.40 22.91 7.28
CA LEU A 139 6.77 23.25 7.68
C LEU A 139 7.74 23.07 6.51
N GLN A 140 7.58 21.98 5.75
CA GLN A 140 8.36 21.69 4.56
C GLN A 140 8.07 22.71 3.46
N ALA A 141 6.80 23.09 3.27
CA ALA A 141 6.43 24.14 2.32
C ALA A 141 7.11 25.48 2.66
N LEU A 142 7.08 25.88 3.94
CA LEU A 142 7.74 27.11 4.41
C LEU A 142 9.25 27.08 4.15
N ALA A 143 9.90 25.95 4.40
CA ALA A 143 11.33 25.78 4.15
C ALA A 143 11.69 25.98 2.67
N ILE A 144 10.88 25.42 1.75
CA ILE A 144 11.11 25.59 0.30
C ILE A 144 10.84 27.03 -0.14
N VAL A 145 9.79 27.68 0.38
CA VAL A 145 9.53 29.11 0.09
C VAL A 145 10.68 29.98 0.59
N GLY A 146 11.20 29.71 1.79
CA GLY A 146 12.36 30.39 2.34
C GLY A 146 13.63 30.18 1.49
N LEU A 147 13.86 28.95 1.03
CA LEU A 147 14.96 28.61 0.13
C LEU A 147 14.85 29.38 -1.20
N TYR A 148 13.64 29.49 -1.77
CA TYR A 148 13.38 30.26 -2.98
C TYR A 148 13.62 31.75 -2.78
N ALA A 149 13.11 32.33 -1.69
CA ALA A 149 13.33 33.74 -1.36
C ALA A 149 14.82 34.06 -1.19
N LEU A 150 15.56 33.23 -0.46
CA LEU A 150 17.00 33.40 -0.25
C LEU A 150 17.79 33.27 -1.56
N SER A 151 17.47 32.26 -2.37
CA SER A 151 18.14 32.04 -3.67
C SER A 151 17.89 33.19 -4.63
N PHE A 152 16.68 33.74 -4.64
CA PHE A 152 16.32 34.89 -5.48
C PHE A 152 17.02 36.17 -5.03
N LEU A 153 17.16 36.38 -3.71
CA LEU A 153 17.89 37.51 -3.13
C LEU A 153 19.37 37.49 -3.51
N VAL A 154 19.97 36.30 -3.63
CA VAL A 154 21.36 36.12 -4.10
C VAL A 154 21.46 36.40 -5.60
N HIS A 155 20.71 35.68 -6.43
CA HIS A 155 20.68 35.90 -7.88
C HIS A 155 19.50 35.16 -8.54
N SER A 156 18.86 35.79 -9.53
CA SER A 156 17.77 35.19 -10.32
C SER A 156 18.11 33.83 -10.97
N TYR A 157 19.31 33.65 -11.56
CA TYR A 157 19.75 32.35 -12.10
C TYR A 157 19.93 31.27 -11.03
N VAL A 158 20.41 31.63 -9.83
CA VAL A 158 20.54 30.67 -8.73
C VAL A 158 19.16 30.19 -8.30
N PHE A 159 18.19 31.10 -8.19
CA PHE A 159 16.80 30.75 -7.96
C PHE A 159 16.26 29.77 -9.02
N LEU A 160 16.51 30.03 -10.31
CA LEU A 160 16.04 29.15 -11.38
C LEU A 160 16.60 27.72 -11.25
N ILE A 161 17.89 27.58 -10.93
CA ILE A 161 18.53 26.28 -10.73
C ILE A 161 17.91 25.55 -9.54
N VAL A 162 17.76 26.24 -8.41
CA VAL A 162 17.16 25.69 -7.19
C VAL A 162 15.72 25.26 -7.43
N PHE A 163 14.95 26.07 -8.15
CA PHE A 163 13.57 25.75 -8.54
C PHE A 163 13.50 24.45 -9.35
N ILE A 164 14.31 24.33 -10.41
CA ILE A 164 14.34 23.13 -11.27
C ILE A 164 14.73 21.88 -10.46
N ILE A 165 15.76 21.98 -9.61
CA ILE A 165 16.20 20.87 -8.76
C ILE A 165 15.07 20.44 -7.81
N THR A 166 14.37 21.41 -7.22
CA THR A 166 13.29 21.16 -6.28
C THR A 166 12.10 20.47 -6.97
N CYS A 167 11.73 20.91 -8.17
CA CYS A 167 10.71 20.27 -9.00
C CYS A 167 11.05 18.81 -9.31
N ILE A 168 12.29 18.54 -9.75
CA ILE A 168 12.74 17.17 -10.04
C ILE A 168 12.75 16.31 -8.78
N TYR A 169 13.22 16.87 -7.66
CA TYR A 169 13.30 16.18 -6.38
C TYR A 169 11.91 15.72 -5.91
N PHE A 170 10.96 16.65 -5.80
CA PHE A 170 9.63 16.31 -5.30
C PHE A 170 8.88 15.44 -6.30
N TYR A 171 9.01 15.66 -7.62
CA TYR A 171 8.41 14.78 -8.61
C TYR A 171 8.86 13.31 -8.47
N ARG A 172 10.15 13.08 -8.15
CA ARG A 172 10.69 11.73 -7.97
C ARG A 172 10.30 11.11 -6.63
N ASN A 173 10.30 11.91 -5.56
CA ASN A 173 10.23 11.44 -4.18
C ASN A 173 8.90 11.78 -3.49
N GLN A 174 7.79 11.93 -4.23
CA GLN A 174 6.47 12.29 -3.68
C GLN A 174 6.06 11.37 -2.53
N ILE A 175 5.99 10.06 -2.83
CA ILE A 175 5.53 9.04 -1.89
C ILE A 175 6.49 8.95 -0.69
N GLU A 176 7.80 9.01 -0.92
CA GLU A 176 8.80 8.94 0.15
C GLU A 176 8.73 10.16 1.08
N THR A 177 8.45 11.35 0.52
CA THR A 177 8.27 12.58 1.32
C THR A 177 7.06 12.45 2.24
N LEU A 178 5.92 11.98 1.71
CA LEU A 178 4.69 11.79 2.49
C LEU A 178 4.87 10.72 3.57
N LEU A 179 5.48 9.57 3.22
CA LEU A 179 5.76 8.51 4.18
C LEU A 179 6.71 8.97 5.28
N THR A 180 7.78 9.69 4.93
CA THR A 180 8.75 10.20 5.89
C THR A 180 8.09 11.15 6.89
N ASP A 181 7.20 12.05 6.43
CA ASP A 181 6.43 12.92 7.33
C ASP A 181 5.57 12.11 8.32
N LYS A 182 4.88 11.07 7.85
CA LYS A 182 4.08 10.21 8.74
C LYS A 182 4.94 9.39 9.69
N TYR A 183 6.07 8.86 9.23
CA TYR A 183 7.01 8.11 10.09
C TYR A 183 7.59 8.98 11.19
N LEU A 184 7.94 10.24 10.88
CA LEU A 184 8.40 11.20 11.89
C LEU A 184 7.31 11.54 12.92
N LYS A 185 6.04 11.47 12.53
CA LYS A 185 4.89 11.60 13.44
C LYS A 185 4.61 10.31 14.24
N GLY A 186 5.37 9.24 14.04
CA GLY A 186 5.23 7.97 14.76
C GLY A 186 4.32 6.95 14.10
N CYS A 187 3.88 7.17 12.86
CA CYS A 187 3.09 6.18 12.12
C CYS A 187 3.96 4.98 11.73
N GLN A 188 3.40 3.78 11.74
CA GLN A 188 4.08 2.55 11.34
C GLN A 188 3.42 1.93 10.09
N PRO A 189 4.19 1.44 9.11
CA PRO A 189 3.61 0.81 7.93
C PRO A 189 3.01 -0.56 8.28
N VAL A 190 1.81 -0.83 7.79
CA VAL A 190 1.09 -2.08 8.06
C VAL A 190 1.06 -2.97 6.82
N ILE A 191 0.47 -2.47 5.73
CA ILE A 191 0.26 -3.22 4.49
C ILE A 191 -0.04 -2.27 3.32
N VAL A 192 0.14 -2.74 2.09
CA VAL A 192 -0.34 -2.07 0.88
C VAL A 192 -1.61 -2.74 0.38
N ILE A 193 -2.66 -1.95 0.12
CA ILE A 193 -3.95 -2.45 -0.38
C ILE A 193 -4.30 -1.72 -1.68
N ALA A 194 -4.72 -2.45 -2.70
CA ALA A 194 -5.32 -1.88 -3.90
C ALA A 194 -6.82 -1.67 -3.68
N ALA A 195 -7.26 -0.42 -3.87
CA ALA A 195 -8.67 -0.05 -3.79
C ALA A 195 -8.99 1.05 -4.79
N ASP A 196 -10.28 1.31 -4.97
CA ASP A 196 -10.79 2.44 -5.76
C ASP A 196 -10.66 3.77 -5.02
N THR A 197 -10.89 3.74 -3.70
CA THR A 197 -10.95 4.90 -2.82
C THR A 197 -10.16 4.66 -1.53
N GLU A 198 -9.75 5.75 -0.88
CA GLU A 198 -9.06 5.69 0.41
C GLU A 198 -9.93 5.02 1.49
N ILE A 199 -11.24 5.32 1.49
CA ILE A 199 -12.20 4.77 2.45
C ILE A 199 -12.29 3.25 2.31
N SER A 200 -12.41 2.75 1.08
CA SER A 200 -12.43 1.31 0.77
C SER A 200 -11.13 0.61 1.21
N ALA A 201 -9.97 1.25 1.02
CA ALA A 201 -8.70 0.73 1.52
C ALA A 201 -8.67 0.65 3.05
N LEU A 202 -9.17 1.68 3.74
CA LEU A 202 -9.23 1.73 5.21
C LEU A 202 -10.19 0.68 5.78
N ASP A 203 -11.36 0.50 5.15
CA ASP A 203 -12.33 -0.51 5.58
C ASP A 203 -11.78 -1.92 5.39
N THR A 204 -11.10 -2.18 4.28
CA THR A 204 -10.38 -3.44 4.06
C THR A 204 -9.29 -3.65 5.11
N ALA A 205 -8.54 -2.61 5.49
CA ALA A 205 -7.52 -2.71 6.53
C ALA A 205 -8.09 -3.00 7.92
N ARG A 206 -9.21 -2.36 8.28
CA ARG A 206 -9.94 -2.61 9.54
C ARG A 206 -10.48 -4.02 9.60
N LEU A 207 -11.00 -4.53 8.48
CA LEU A 207 -11.41 -5.92 8.36
C LEU A 207 -10.21 -6.83 8.56
N LEU A 208 -9.07 -6.58 7.91
CA LEU A 208 -7.87 -7.44 8.00
C LEU A 208 -7.30 -7.49 9.42
N PHE A 209 -7.17 -6.33 10.06
CA PHE A 209 -6.61 -6.15 11.39
C PHE A 209 -7.67 -5.62 12.36
N PRO A 210 -8.60 -6.48 12.83
CA PRO A 210 -9.62 -6.08 13.76
C PRO A 210 -8.95 -5.65 15.06
N ARG A 211 -9.37 -4.51 15.60
CA ARG A 211 -8.95 -4.05 16.93
C ARG A 211 -9.24 -5.17 17.92
N LYS A 212 -8.23 -5.62 18.69
CA LYS A 212 -8.53 -6.36 19.92
C LYS A 212 -9.32 -5.41 20.80
N ALA A 213 -10.61 -5.68 20.99
CA ALA A 213 -11.44 -4.92 21.91
C ALA A 213 -10.73 -4.90 23.26
N LYS A 214 -10.33 -3.72 23.73
CA LYS A 214 -9.71 -3.51 25.04
C LYS A 214 -10.76 -3.54 26.17
N ASP A 215 -11.92 -4.13 25.90
CA ASP A 215 -13.14 -3.99 26.69
C ASP A 215 -13.57 -5.29 27.39
N GLU A 216 -12.88 -6.41 27.16
CA GLU A 216 -13.19 -7.69 27.85
C GLU A 216 -12.46 -7.88 29.19
N GLU A 217 -11.52 -7.01 29.57
CA GLU A 217 -10.80 -7.13 30.86
C GLU A 217 -11.39 -6.25 31.98
N ASN A 218 -12.48 -5.50 31.74
CA ASN A 218 -13.10 -4.64 32.76
C ASN A 218 -14.57 -4.97 33.06
N ILE A 219 -15.05 -6.15 32.64
CA ILE A 219 -16.36 -6.68 33.01
C ILE A 219 -16.23 -8.12 33.50
N GLN A 220 -15.37 -8.34 34.51
CA GLN A 220 -15.74 -9.29 35.56
C GLN A 220 -16.36 -8.48 36.69
N PRO A 221 -17.69 -8.52 36.89
CA PRO A 221 -18.29 -7.91 38.06
C PRO A 221 -17.76 -8.66 39.27
N ASN A 222 -17.28 -7.92 40.28
CA ASN A 222 -17.03 -8.43 41.62
C ASN A 222 -18.23 -9.26 42.08
N LEU A 223 -18.09 -10.57 42.02
CA LEU A 223 -18.95 -11.58 42.62
C LEU A 223 -18.02 -12.50 43.41
N SER A 224 -18.32 -12.64 44.71
CA SER A 224 -17.47 -13.10 45.83
C SER A 224 -16.50 -12.01 46.30
N THR A 225 -16.58 -11.48 47.52
CA THR A 225 -16.92 -12.10 48.82
C THR A 225 -17.56 -11.09 49.76
#